data_AF-A0A953PN31-F1
#
_entry.id   AF-A0A953PN31-F1
#
_cell.length_a   1.000
_cell.length_b   1.000
_cell.length_c   1.000
_cell.angle_alpha   90.00
_cell.angle_beta   90.00
_cell.angle_gamma   90.00
#
_symmetry.space_group_name_H-M   'P 1'
#
loop_
_entity.id
_entity.type
_entity.pdbx_description
1 polymer ?
#
loop_
_entity_poly.entity_id
_entity_poly.type
_entity_poly.pdbx_seq_one_letter_code
_entity_poly.pdbx_strand_id
1 'polypeptide(L)'
;RKGRSFGQLNVETRLLQYPCSYMIYSDAFDGLTPDVKTAVYGRMLEILSGRDTRAAYTRLKTDDRLAILEILRDTKPDFPAH
;
A
#
# COMPACT_ATOMS: atom_id res chain seq x y z
N ARG A 1 11.39 -1.30 -13.14
CA ARG A 1 10.56 -0.29 -12.42
C ARG A 1 9.49 0.20 -13.37
N LYS A 2 8.20 0.02 -13.05
CA LYS A 2 7.08 0.42 -13.92
C LYS A 2 6.63 1.88 -13.75
N GLY A 3 7.36 2.69 -12.96
CA GLY A 3 7.09 4.13 -12.81
C GLY A 3 5.76 4.47 -12.13
N ARG A 4 5.15 3.50 -11.42
CA ARG A 4 3.89 3.71 -10.70
C ARG A 4 4.16 4.43 -9.38
N SER A 5 3.29 5.37 -9.01
CA SER A 5 3.34 6.05 -7.72
C SER A 5 1.93 6.24 -7.16
N PHE A 6 1.79 6.35 -5.83
CA PHE A 6 0.50 6.61 -5.20
C PHE A 6 -0.11 7.97 -5.56
N GLY A 7 0.69 8.89 -6.12
CA GLY A 7 0.22 10.18 -6.62
C GLY A 7 -0.44 10.13 -7.99
N GLN A 8 -0.59 8.96 -8.62
CA GLN A 8 -1.32 8.88 -9.87
C GLN A 8 -2.80 9.19 -9.63
N LEU A 9 -3.30 10.20 -10.35
CA LEU A 9 -4.68 10.67 -10.22
C LEU A 9 -5.58 9.89 -11.19
N ASN A 10 -6.75 9.44 -10.72
CA ASN A 10 -7.79 8.86 -11.58
C ASN A 10 -8.98 9.83 -11.69
N VAL A 11 -8.93 10.68 -12.72
CA VAL A 11 -9.95 11.71 -12.97
C VAL A 11 -11.34 11.16 -13.33
N GLU A 12 -11.47 9.86 -13.62
CA GLU A 12 -12.74 9.25 -14.02
C GLU A 12 -13.49 8.58 -12.86
N THR A 13 -12.79 8.11 -11.81
CA THR A 13 -13.42 7.30 -10.76
C THR A 13 -13.07 7.73 -9.34
N ARG A 14 -11.84 8.17 -9.05
CA ARG A 14 -11.36 8.58 -7.71
C ARG A 14 -10.11 9.44 -7.82
N LEU A 15 -10.04 10.55 -7.08
CA LEU A 15 -8.87 11.45 -7.10
C LEU A 15 -7.52 10.73 -6.98
N LEU A 16 -7.38 9.69 -6.15
CA LEU A 16 -6.20 8.82 -6.12
C LEU A 16 -6.50 7.48 -6.80
N GLN A 17 -5.65 7.08 -7.75
CA GLN A 17 -5.80 5.86 -8.54
C GLN A 17 -5.72 4.59 -7.69
N TYR A 18 -4.96 4.61 -6.59
CA TYR A 18 -4.76 3.47 -5.71
C TYR A 18 -5.27 3.77 -4.29
N PRO A 19 -6.12 2.91 -3.70
CA PRO A 19 -6.72 3.13 -2.38
C PRO A 19 -5.74 2.81 -1.22
N CYS A 20 -4.57 3.42 -1.23
CA CYS A 20 -3.61 3.39 -0.11
C CYS A 20 -3.42 4.80 0.42
N SER A 21 -3.40 4.94 1.74
CA SER A 21 -3.19 6.25 2.36
C SER A 21 -1.79 6.77 2.07
N TYR A 22 -1.68 8.04 1.66
CA TYR A 22 -0.39 8.72 1.47
C TYR A 22 0.37 8.91 2.80
N MET A 23 -0.30 8.71 3.94
CA MET A 23 0.29 8.81 5.28
C MET A 23 1.50 7.89 5.50
N ILE A 24 1.65 6.83 4.70
CA ILE A 24 2.84 5.96 4.72
C ILE A 24 4.15 6.68 4.36
N TYR A 25 4.07 7.88 3.77
CA TYR A 25 5.21 8.76 3.47
C TYR A 25 5.32 9.97 4.40
N SER A 26 4.56 10.00 5.51
CA SER A 26 4.68 11.07 6.48
C SER A 26 5.85 10.83 7.44
N ASP A 27 6.45 11.92 7.93
CA ASP A 27 7.50 11.86 8.96
C ASP A 27 7.04 11.11 10.22
N ALA A 28 5.74 11.21 10.55
CA ALA A 28 5.13 10.49 11.66
C ALA A 28 5.20 8.97 11.47
N PHE A 29 4.98 8.49 10.24
CA PHE A 29 5.13 7.08 9.91
C PHE A 29 6.62 6.68 9.90
N ASP A 30 7.48 7.54 9.37
CA ASP A 30 8.92 7.26 9.29
C ASP A 30 9.61 7.23 10.65
N GLY A 31 9.10 8.00 11.61
CA GLY A 31 9.54 8.00 13.01
C GLY A 31 9.00 6.85 13.86
N LEU A 32 8.13 5.97 13.32
CA LEU A 32 7.68 4.79 14.05
C LEU A 32 8.85 3.85 14.36
N THR A 33 8.78 3.19 15.52
CA THR A 33 9.76 2.16 15.88
C THR A 33 9.71 0.99 14.88
N PRO A 34 10.82 0.27 14.66
CA PRO A 34 10.88 -0.85 13.72
C PRO A 34 9.81 -1.92 13.95
N ASP A 35 9.50 -2.23 15.21
CA ASP A 35 8.49 -3.24 15.57
C ASP A 35 7.08 -2.81 15.13
N VAL A 36 6.75 -1.52 15.32
CA VAL A 36 5.46 -0.97 14.91
C VAL A 36 5.36 -0.93 13.39
N LYS A 37 6.40 -0.48 12.68
CA LYS A 37 6.44 -0.53 11.20
C LYS A 37 6.25 -1.95 10.68
N THR A 38 6.93 -2.92 11.29
CA THR A 38 6.84 -4.33 10.92
C THR A 38 5.42 -4.87 11.10
N ALA A 39 4.76 -4.54 12.21
CA ALA A 39 3.37 -4.94 12.44
C ALA A 39 2.42 -4.33 11.39
N VAL A 40 2.61 -3.04 11.06
CA VAL A 40 1.81 -2.36 10.05
C VAL A 40 2.04 -2.95 8.65
N TYR A 41 3.30 -3.13 8.24
CA TYR A 41 3.64 -3.73 6.95
C TYR A 41 3.15 -5.16 6.83
N GLY A 42 3.29 -5.98 7.89
CA GLY A 42 2.71 -7.31 7.93
C GLY A 42 1.21 -7.26 7.68
N ARG A 43 0.50 -6.34 8.34
CA ARG A 43 -0.94 -6.18 8.12
C ARG A 43 -1.29 -5.77 6.70
N MET A 44 -0.53 -4.85 6.11
CA MET A 44 -0.69 -4.45 4.73
C MET A 44 -0.47 -5.63 3.77
N LEU A 45 0.57 -6.43 4.00
CA LEU A 45 0.85 -7.64 3.21
C LEU A 45 -0.29 -8.64 3.28
N GLU A 46 -0.88 -8.93 4.45
CA GLU A 46 -2.05 -9.82 4.58
C GLU A 46 -3.22 -9.35 3.70
N ILE A 47 -3.49 -8.05 3.73
CA ILE A 47 -4.57 -7.45 2.95
C ILE A 47 -4.21 -7.53 1.47
N LEU A 48 -3.04 -7.07 1.07
CA LEU A 48 -2.65 -6.98 -0.34
C LEU A 48 -2.42 -8.36 -0.97
N SER A 49 -2.01 -9.37 -0.20
CA SER A 49 -1.95 -10.76 -0.67
C SER A 49 -3.32 -11.43 -0.79
N GLY A 50 -4.41 -10.75 -0.39
CA GLY A 50 -5.77 -11.31 -0.40
C GLY A 50 -6.03 -12.34 0.70
N ARG A 51 -5.14 -12.45 1.71
CA ARG A 51 -5.34 -13.33 2.86
C ARG A 51 -6.39 -12.77 3.82
N ASP A 52 -6.54 -11.45 3.86
CA ASP A 52 -7.65 -10.82 4.55
C ASP A 52 -8.91 -10.77 3.68
N THR A 53 -9.91 -11.58 4.07
CA THR A 53 -11.20 -11.73 3.38
C THR A 53 -12.32 -10.88 3.96
N ARG A 54 -12.02 -9.96 4.90
CA ARG A 54 -13.06 -9.11 5.50
C ARG A 54 -13.76 -8.23 4.45
N ALA A 55 -15.05 -7.99 4.68
CA ALA A 55 -15.92 -7.21 3.80
C ALA A 55 -15.39 -5.81 3.44
N ALA A 56 -14.60 -5.21 4.35
CA ALA A 56 -13.95 -3.92 4.12
C ALA A 56 -12.97 -3.93 2.93
N TYR A 57 -12.37 -5.09 2.60
CA TYR A 57 -11.38 -5.25 1.54
C TYR A 57 -11.94 -5.91 0.28
N THR A 58 -13.21 -6.32 0.26
CA THR A 58 -13.84 -6.95 -0.91
C THR A 58 -13.89 -6.02 -2.13
N ARG A 59 -13.89 -4.70 -1.91
CA ARG A 59 -13.84 -3.69 -2.98
C ARG A 59 -12.45 -3.49 -3.60
N LEU A 60 -11.40 -4.04 -2.98
CA LEU A 60 -10.03 -3.94 -3.46
C LEU A 60 -9.77 -5.05 -4.48
N LYS A 61 -9.69 -4.70 -5.77
CA LYS A 61 -9.49 -5.67 -6.85
C LYS A 61 -8.07 -6.22 -6.83
N THR A 62 -7.87 -7.39 -7.43
CA THR A 62 -6.54 -8.04 -7.52
C THR A 62 -5.51 -7.13 -8.20
N ASP A 63 -5.90 -6.43 -9.27
CA ASP A 63 -5.00 -5.51 -9.98
C ASP A 63 -4.55 -4.33 -9.10
N ASP A 64 -5.46 -3.79 -8.28
CA ASP A 64 -5.15 -2.72 -7.34
C ASP A 64 -4.16 -3.22 -6.29
N ARG A 65 -4.37 -4.44 -5.75
CA ARG A 65 -3.46 -5.04 -4.76
C ARG A 65 -2.04 -5.19 -5.31
N LEU A 66 -1.93 -5.72 -6.52
CA LEU A 66 -0.63 -5.91 -7.17
C LEU A 66 0.05 -4.57 -7.45
N ALA A 67 -0.69 -3.58 -7.94
CA ALA A 67 -0.14 -2.25 -8.19
C ALA A 67 0.34 -1.57 -6.90
N ILE A 68 -0.43 -1.65 -5.81
CA ILE A 68 -0.04 -1.12 -4.50
C ILE A 68 1.25 -1.80 -4.01
N LEU A 69 1.36 -3.12 -4.11
CA LEU A 69 2.58 -3.86 -3.73
C LEU A 69 3.79 -3.45 -4.56
N GLU A 70 3.63 -3.32 -5.89
CA GLU A 70 4.70 -2.85 -6.78
C GLU A 70 5.16 -1.45 -6.36
N ILE A 71 4.24 -0.52 -6.08
CA ILE A 71 4.58 0.85 -5.68
C ILE A 71 5.30 0.86 -4.33
N LEU A 72 4.81 0.13 -3.32
CA LEU A 72 5.45 0.08 -2.02
C LEU A 72 6.87 -0.46 -2.12
N ARG A 73 7.09 -1.54 -2.87
CA ARG A 73 8.43 -2.10 -3.09
C ARG A 73 9.36 -1.15 -3.86
N ASP A 74 8.83 -0.40 -4.84
CA ASP A 74 9.64 0.52 -5.63
C ASP A 74 9.97 1.83 -4.88
N THR A 75 9.12 2.28 -3.95
CA THR A 75 9.19 3.61 -3.34
C THR A 75 9.54 3.63 -1.85
N LYS A 76 9.37 2.50 -1.15
CA LYS A 76 9.55 2.39 0.30
C LYS A 76 10.67 1.38 0.58
N PRO A 77 11.93 1.83 0.77
CA PRO A 77 13.09 0.93 0.88
C PRO A 77 13.04 -0.01 2.08
N ASP A 78 12.35 0.41 3.15
CA ASP A 78 12.12 -0.36 4.37
C ASP A 78 10.90 -1.30 4.29
N PHE A 79 10.21 -1.35 3.14
CA PHE A 79 9.08 -2.25 2.93
C PHE A 79 9.55 -3.68 2.60
N PRO A 80 9.02 -4.72 3.27
CA PRO A 80 9.42 -6.10 3.07
C PRO A 80 9.13 -6.62 1.65
N ALA A 81 10.09 -7.38 1.10
CA ALA A 81 9.99 -7.95 -0.24
C ALA A 81 9.13 -9.23 -0.30
N HIS A 82 8.93 -9.92 0.83
CA HIS A 82 8.40 -11.28 0.92
C HIS A 82 7.07 -11.34 1.70
#